data_AF-Q6MJK3-F1
#
_entry.id   AF-Q6MJK3-F1
#
_cell.length_a   1.000
_cell.length_b   1.000
_cell.length_c   1.000
_cell.angle_alpha   90.00
_cell.angle_beta   90.00
_cell.angle_gamma   90.00
#
_symmetry.space_group_name_H-M   'P 1'
#
loop_
_entity.id
_entity.type
_entity.pdbx_description
1 polymer ?
#
loop_
_entity_poly.entity_id
_entity_poly.type
_entity_poly.pdbx_seq_one_letter_code
_entity_poly.pdbx_strand_id
1 'polypeptide(L)'
;MYPYMDLSLLLQDEFEKRRRKNPRYSLRAFANSLNIDAGSLARVMSGQRVVKDATARQLMTGLQIPNEHQILVLSHLEASRRKKKEQDEMSFLATSSIEEAVDKLNIYILISLESGPFCQKENFPQLAQLLNISIEELQKRLLELERLGLLSATDTHMVCASSSISNMTLPLNPEDLPRVRDILKNARKRINVLTSRSKGDKVLFNICTAAFPV
;
A
#
# COMPACT_ATOMS: atom_id res chain seq x y z
N MET A 1 -3.01 -31.66 14.02
CA MET A 1 -2.39 -30.50 14.70
C MET A 1 -2.50 -29.33 13.73
N TYR A 2 -3.33 -28.32 14.03
CA TYR A 2 -3.67 -27.23 13.12
C TYR A 2 -2.52 -26.19 13.09
N PRO A 3 -1.68 -26.13 12.04
CA PRO A 3 -0.48 -25.28 12.04
C PRO A 3 -0.77 -23.81 11.70
N TYR A 4 -2.02 -23.50 11.33
CA TYR A 4 -2.43 -22.21 10.79
C TYR A 4 -3.62 -21.68 11.58
N MET A 5 -3.46 -20.47 12.17
CA MET A 5 -4.53 -19.78 12.90
C MET A 5 -5.38 -18.87 12.00
N ASP A 6 -5.13 -18.87 10.69
CA ASP A 6 -5.89 -18.13 9.70
C ASP A 6 -6.99 -19.01 9.07
N LEU A 7 -8.24 -18.54 9.17
CA LEU A 7 -9.41 -19.18 8.58
C LEU A 7 -9.26 -19.36 7.05
N SER A 8 -8.59 -18.44 6.37
CA SER A 8 -8.40 -18.52 4.91
C SER A 8 -7.55 -19.74 4.54
N LEU A 9 -6.45 -19.95 5.24
CA LEU A 9 -5.53 -21.07 5.05
C LEU A 9 -6.18 -22.40 5.45
N LEU A 10 -6.95 -22.41 6.53
CA LEU A 10 -7.70 -23.61 6.95
C LEU A 10 -8.71 -24.05 5.88
N LEU A 11 -9.41 -23.10 5.26
CA LEU A 11 -10.34 -23.39 4.16
C LEU A 11 -9.61 -23.88 2.91
N GLN A 12 -8.45 -23.31 2.58
CA GLN A 12 -7.63 -23.75 1.45
C GLN A 12 -7.10 -25.17 1.62
N ASP A 13 -6.50 -25.46 2.78
CA ASP A 13 -5.96 -26.78 3.10
C ASP A 13 -7.06 -27.86 3.10
N GLU A 14 -8.22 -27.56 3.71
CA GLU A 14 -9.34 -28.51 3.70
C GLU A 14 -9.93 -28.70 2.29
N PHE A 15 -10.04 -27.64 1.49
CA PHE A 15 -10.46 -27.75 0.10
C PHE A 15 -9.51 -28.64 -0.70
N GLU A 16 -8.21 -28.43 -0.56
CA GLU A 16 -7.19 -29.18 -1.28
C GLU A 16 -7.13 -30.64 -0.85
N LYS A 17 -7.30 -30.93 0.45
CA LYS A 17 -7.47 -32.30 0.98
C LYS A 17 -8.64 -33.03 0.32
N ARG A 18 -9.81 -32.38 0.21
CA ARG A 18 -11.00 -32.97 -0.43
C ARG A 18 -10.81 -33.12 -1.94
N ARG A 19 -10.17 -32.14 -2.59
CA ARG A 19 -9.82 -32.21 -4.02
C ARG A 19 -8.80 -33.30 -4.33
N ARG A 20 -7.85 -33.59 -3.42
CA ARG A 20 -6.90 -34.69 -3.59
C ARG A 20 -7.60 -36.06 -3.55
N LYS A 21 -8.64 -36.21 -2.72
CA LYS A 21 -9.45 -37.44 -2.66
C LYS A 21 -10.40 -37.57 -3.84
N ASN A 22 -10.91 -36.45 -4.35
CA ASN A 22 -11.74 -36.41 -5.55
C ASN A 22 -11.29 -35.25 -6.44
N PRO A 23 -10.50 -35.51 -7.49
CA PRO A 23 -9.99 -34.45 -8.39
C PRO A 23 -11.09 -33.62 -9.08
N ARG A 24 -12.33 -34.14 -9.16
CA ARG A 24 -13.50 -33.42 -9.69
C ARG A 24 -14.22 -32.58 -8.64
N TYR A 25 -13.76 -32.58 -7.38
CA TYR A 25 -14.38 -31.79 -6.30
C TYR A 25 -14.21 -30.29 -6.58
N SER A 26 -15.33 -29.64 -6.86
CA SER A 26 -15.35 -28.24 -7.27
C SER A 26 -15.49 -27.30 -6.08
N LEU A 27 -15.12 -26.04 -6.28
CA LEU A 27 -15.32 -24.99 -5.27
C LEU A 27 -16.80 -24.83 -4.88
N ARG A 28 -17.73 -25.02 -5.84
CA ARG A 28 -19.18 -25.00 -5.56
C ARG A 28 -19.59 -26.15 -4.64
N ALA A 29 -19.07 -27.36 -4.86
CA ALA A 29 -19.35 -28.49 -3.98
C ALA A 29 -18.82 -28.26 -2.56
N PHE A 30 -17.65 -27.62 -2.44
CA PHE A 30 -17.09 -27.24 -1.15
C PHE A 30 -17.93 -26.17 -0.44
N ALA A 31 -18.33 -25.12 -1.17
CA ALA A 31 -19.19 -24.07 -0.67
C ALA A 31 -20.54 -24.59 -0.17
N ASN A 32 -21.15 -25.52 -0.91
CA ASN A 32 -22.38 -26.19 -0.49
C ASN A 32 -22.18 -26.97 0.81
N SER A 33 -21.04 -27.65 0.99
CA SER A 33 -20.75 -28.38 2.23
C SER A 33 -20.57 -27.49 3.46
N LEU A 34 -20.24 -26.21 3.26
CA LEU A 34 -20.08 -25.21 4.30
C LEU A 34 -21.29 -24.26 4.40
N ASN A 35 -22.34 -24.52 3.60
CA ASN A 35 -23.55 -23.72 3.51
C ASN A 35 -23.28 -22.21 3.28
N ILE A 36 -22.41 -21.92 2.31
CA ILE A 36 -22.06 -20.56 1.86
C ILE A 36 -22.06 -20.51 0.33
N ASP A 37 -22.28 -19.32 -0.25
CA ASP A 37 -22.16 -19.18 -1.70
C ASP A 37 -20.69 -19.28 -2.16
N ALA A 38 -20.47 -19.87 -3.34
CA ALA A 38 -19.13 -20.12 -3.86
C ALA A 38 -18.32 -18.83 -4.11
N GLY A 39 -18.98 -17.72 -4.44
CA GLY A 39 -18.33 -16.43 -4.65
C GLY A 39 -17.86 -15.79 -3.35
N SER A 40 -18.65 -15.87 -2.28
CA SER A 40 -18.20 -15.46 -0.94
C SER A 40 -17.11 -16.39 -0.43
N LEU A 41 -17.25 -17.71 -0.58
CA LEU A 41 -16.18 -18.63 -0.16
C LEU A 41 -14.86 -18.34 -0.88
N ALA A 42 -14.89 -18.09 -2.19
CA ALA A 42 -13.70 -17.70 -2.95
C ALA A 42 -13.04 -16.44 -2.40
N ARG A 43 -13.84 -15.42 -2.07
CA ARG A 43 -13.34 -14.15 -1.49
C ARG A 43 -12.79 -14.33 -0.07
N VAL A 44 -13.36 -15.24 0.72
CA VAL A 44 -12.87 -15.55 2.06
C VAL A 44 -11.56 -16.35 1.99
N MET A 45 -11.50 -17.37 1.13
CA MET A 45 -10.30 -18.18 0.90
C MET A 45 -9.15 -17.34 0.36
N SER A 46 -9.41 -16.32 -0.44
CA SER A 46 -8.40 -15.40 -0.98
C SER A 46 -8.06 -14.23 -0.05
N GLY A 47 -8.64 -14.15 1.14
CA GLY A 47 -8.42 -13.05 2.08
C GLY A 47 -9.07 -11.72 1.70
N GLN A 48 -9.72 -11.64 0.53
CA GLN A 48 -10.40 -10.43 0.04
C GLN A 48 -11.62 -10.05 0.90
N ARG A 49 -12.21 -11.00 1.62
CA ARG A 49 -13.35 -10.78 2.50
C ARG A 49 -13.08 -11.35 3.89
N VAL A 50 -12.96 -10.45 4.87
CA VAL A 50 -13.03 -10.82 6.29
C VAL A 50 -14.49 -11.10 6.65
N VAL A 51 -14.80 -12.32 7.06
CA VAL A 51 -16.15 -12.75 7.47
C VAL A 51 -16.51 -12.19 8.85
N LYS A 52 -17.81 -12.05 9.13
CA LYS A 52 -18.34 -11.76 10.47
C LYS A 52 -18.21 -12.99 11.38
N ASP A 53 -18.22 -12.81 12.70
CA ASP A 53 -17.96 -13.90 13.66
C ASP A 53 -18.99 -15.02 13.57
N ALA A 54 -20.25 -14.69 13.32
CA ALA A 54 -21.30 -15.69 13.09
C ALA A 54 -20.97 -16.60 11.89
N THR A 55 -20.56 -16.00 10.77
CA THR A 55 -20.18 -16.73 9.55
C THR A 55 -18.86 -17.49 9.76
N ALA A 56 -17.89 -16.91 10.46
CA ALA A 56 -16.64 -17.60 10.81
C ALA A 56 -16.91 -18.87 11.64
N ARG A 57 -17.77 -18.77 12.66
CA ARG A 57 -18.18 -19.91 13.49
C ARG A 57 -18.88 -20.97 12.65
N GLN A 58 -19.82 -20.59 11.79
CA GLN A 58 -20.48 -21.53 10.87
C GLN A 58 -19.46 -22.29 9.99
N LEU A 59 -18.49 -21.57 9.42
CA LEU A 59 -17.43 -22.18 8.60
C LEU A 59 -16.56 -23.12 9.43
N MET A 60 -16.16 -22.74 10.65
CA MET A 60 -15.36 -23.58 11.55
C MET A 60 -16.13 -24.83 12.01
N THR A 61 -17.43 -24.73 12.24
CA THR A 61 -18.30 -25.88 12.52
C THR A 61 -18.37 -26.82 11.30
N GLY A 62 -18.53 -26.27 10.09
CA GLY A 62 -18.52 -27.06 8.86
C GLY A 62 -17.16 -27.74 8.56
N LEU A 63 -16.07 -27.15 9.05
CA LEU A 63 -14.72 -27.71 9.04
C LEU A 63 -14.46 -28.69 10.21
N GLN A 64 -15.42 -28.88 11.12
CA GLN A 64 -15.31 -29.72 12.31
C GLN A 64 -14.14 -29.31 13.23
N ILE A 65 -13.86 -28.02 13.33
CA ILE A 65 -12.81 -27.49 14.20
C ILE A 65 -13.30 -27.48 15.66
N PRO A 66 -12.57 -28.09 16.60
CA PRO A 66 -12.91 -28.07 18.02
C PRO A 66 -13.06 -26.65 18.59
N ASN A 67 -14.02 -26.47 19.49
CA ASN A 67 -14.36 -25.14 20.06
C ASN A 67 -13.16 -24.44 20.70
N GLU A 68 -12.24 -25.18 21.31
CA GLU A 68 -10.99 -24.66 21.90
C GLU A 68 -10.10 -23.93 20.87
N HIS A 69 -10.09 -24.40 19.62
CA HIS A 69 -9.30 -23.79 18.55
C HIS A 69 -10.06 -22.67 17.82
N GLN A 70 -11.40 -22.62 17.92
CA GLN A 70 -12.19 -21.56 17.30
C GLN A 70 -11.91 -20.19 17.92
N ILE A 71 -11.60 -20.15 19.23
CA ILE A 71 -11.26 -18.92 19.94
C ILE A 71 -9.99 -18.28 19.33
N LEU A 72 -8.99 -19.10 19.01
CA LEU A 72 -7.73 -18.65 18.41
C LEU A 72 -7.93 -18.11 16.99
N VAL A 73 -8.83 -18.71 16.21
CA VAL A 73 -9.15 -18.23 14.86
C VAL A 73 -9.92 -16.90 14.92
N LEU A 74 -10.82 -16.74 15.90
CA LEU A 74 -11.59 -15.51 16.08
C LEU A 74 -10.71 -14.34 16.52
N SER A 75 -9.75 -14.56 17.42
CA SER A 75 -8.81 -13.51 17.83
C SER A 75 -7.94 -13.04 16.65
N HIS A 76 -7.56 -13.95 15.76
CA HIS A 76 -6.84 -13.61 14.52
C HIS A 76 -7.70 -12.82 13.52
N LEU A 77 -8.99 -13.17 13.40
CA LEU A 77 -9.94 -12.41 12.60
C LEU A 77 -10.17 -11.00 13.15
N GLU A 78 -10.27 -10.84 14.46
CA GLU A 78 -10.40 -9.52 15.10
C GLU A 78 -9.16 -8.64 14.89
N ALA A 79 -7.96 -9.20 14.99
CA ALA A 79 -6.72 -8.48 14.66
C ALA A 79 -6.69 -8.04 13.18
N SER A 80 -7.17 -8.89 12.28
CA SER A 80 -7.29 -8.57 10.85
C SER A 80 -8.36 -7.50 10.58
N ARG A 81 -9.45 -7.46 11.37
CA ARG A 81 -10.46 -6.39 11.30
C ARG A 81 -9.94 -5.06 11.84
N ARG A 82 -9.14 -5.04 12.91
CA ARG A 82 -8.51 -3.82 13.43
C ARG A 82 -7.56 -3.22 12.39
N LYS A 83 -6.70 -4.03 11.78
CA LYS A 83 -5.85 -3.62 10.65
C LYS A 83 -6.67 -3.08 9.47
N LYS A 84 -7.78 -3.74 9.12
CA LYS A 84 -8.67 -3.27 8.05
C LYS A 84 -9.40 -1.96 8.40
N LYS A 85 -9.74 -1.73 9.68
CA LYS A 85 -10.38 -0.49 10.14
C LYS A 85 -9.40 0.69 10.16
N GLU A 86 -8.15 0.45 10.58
CA GLU A 86 -7.04 1.41 10.45
C GLU A 86 -6.70 1.67 8.98
N GLN A 87 -6.83 0.67 8.11
CA GLN A 87 -6.58 0.75 6.67
C GLN A 87 -7.76 1.38 5.89
N ASP A 88 -9.01 1.25 6.36
CA ASP A 88 -10.18 1.94 5.80
C ASP A 88 -10.17 3.42 6.19
N GLU A 89 -9.74 3.77 7.41
CA GLU A 89 -9.45 5.16 7.83
C GLU A 89 -8.27 5.76 7.02
N MET A 90 -7.26 4.96 6.67
CA MET A 90 -6.19 5.35 5.74
C MET A 90 -6.66 5.47 4.27
N SER A 91 -7.69 4.73 3.86
CA SER A 91 -8.18 4.70 2.47
C SER A 91 -9.07 5.90 2.11
N PHE A 92 -9.66 6.59 3.10
CA PHE A 92 -10.50 7.76 2.84
C PHE A 92 -9.71 9.03 2.47
N LEU A 93 -8.37 9.00 2.57
CA LEU A 93 -7.48 10.06 2.08
C LEU A 93 -7.13 9.93 0.57
N ALA A 94 -7.61 8.90 -0.12
CA ALA A 94 -6.91 8.33 -1.28
C ALA A 94 -7.23 8.89 -2.69
N THR A 95 -7.66 10.15 -2.85
CA THR A 95 -7.65 10.73 -4.22
C THR A 95 -7.18 12.19 -4.26
N SER A 96 -7.76 13.05 -3.43
CA SER A 96 -7.33 14.47 -3.35
C SER A 96 -5.91 14.61 -2.81
N SER A 97 -5.54 13.84 -1.79
CA SER A 97 -4.21 13.94 -1.18
C SER A 97 -3.05 13.39 -2.02
N ILE A 98 -3.34 12.59 -3.06
CA ILE A 98 -2.31 12.08 -3.99
C ILE A 98 -2.03 13.12 -5.09
N GLU A 99 -3.05 13.79 -5.61
CA GLU A 99 -2.87 14.91 -6.55
C GLU A 99 -2.12 16.07 -5.89
N GLU A 100 -2.42 16.36 -4.62
CA GLU A 100 -1.69 17.35 -3.82
C GLU A 100 -0.24 16.93 -3.60
N ALA A 101 0.06 15.68 -3.21
CA ALA A 101 1.44 15.21 -3.00
C ALA A 101 2.31 15.25 -4.27
N VAL A 102 1.70 15.02 -5.44
CA VAL A 102 2.37 14.99 -6.75
C VAL A 102 2.36 16.37 -7.42
N ASP A 103 1.84 17.41 -6.74
CA ASP A 103 1.92 18.78 -7.23
C ASP A 103 3.39 19.19 -7.44
N LYS A 104 3.64 19.85 -8.57
CA LYS A 104 4.96 20.29 -9.01
C LYS A 104 5.69 21.07 -7.91
N LEU A 105 4.97 21.92 -7.17
CA LEU A 105 5.52 22.70 -6.06
C LEU A 105 5.94 21.82 -4.88
N ASN A 106 5.16 20.80 -4.56
CA ASN A 106 5.48 19.86 -3.48
C ASN A 106 6.72 19.02 -3.81
N ILE A 107 6.89 18.64 -5.08
CA ILE A 107 8.11 17.98 -5.57
C ILE A 107 9.33 18.89 -5.39
N TYR A 108 9.25 20.17 -5.77
CA TYR A 108 10.37 21.10 -5.58
C TYR A 108 10.71 21.36 -4.12
N ILE A 109 9.70 21.43 -3.25
CA ILE A 109 9.89 21.53 -1.79
C ILE A 109 10.70 20.34 -1.29
N LEU A 110 10.30 19.11 -1.63
CA LEU A 110 10.99 17.88 -1.21
C LEU A 110 12.45 17.85 -1.70
N ILE A 111 12.70 18.21 -2.97
CA ILE A 111 14.06 18.28 -3.54
C ILE A 111 14.91 19.34 -2.82
N SER A 112 14.32 20.51 -2.53
CA SER A 112 15.03 21.61 -1.87
C SER A 112 15.42 21.23 -0.44
N LEU A 113 14.54 20.53 0.27
CA LEU A 113 14.79 20.01 1.61
C LEU A 113 15.81 18.87 1.63
N GLU A 114 15.93 18.09 0.55
CA GLU A 114 16.96 17.05 0.43
C GLU A 114 18.36 17.64 0.15
N SER A 115 18.40 18.80 -0.51
CA SER A 115 19.65 19.43 -0.97
C SER A 115 20.51 20.04 0.15
N GLY A 116 20.02 20.09 1.39
CA GLY A 116 20.81 20.43 2.59
C GLY A 116 20.61 21.83 3.21
N PRO A 117 20.60 22.96 2.45
CA PRO A 117 20.52 24.28 3.07
C PRO A 117 19.10 24.60 3.55
N PHE A 118 18.07 24.06 2.90
CA PHE A 118 16.67 24.37 3.25
C PHE A 118 16.09 23.45 4.32
N CYS A 119 16.84 22.49 4.86
CA CYS A 119 16.38 21.64 5.98
C CYS A 119 16.08 22.47 7.24
N GLN A 120 16.73 23.63 7.40
CA GLN A 120 16.53 24.53 8.53
C GLN A 120 15.30 25.41 8.30
N LYS A 121 14.42 25.50 9.30
CA LYS A 121 13.21 26.34 9.23
C LYS A 121 13.52 27.82 9.01
N GLU A 122 14.70 28.27 9.43
CA GLU A 122 15.22 29.64 9.22
C GLU A 122 15.36 30.02 7.74
N ASN A 123 15.53 29.02 6.86
CA ASN A 123 15.70 29.22 5.42
C ASN A 123 14.38 29.09 4.65
N PHE A 124 13.24 28.87 5.33
CA PHE A 124 11.93 28.81 4.69
C PHE A 124 11.50 30.12 4.02
N PRO A 125 11.81 31.33 4.54
CA PRO A 125 11.56 32.57 3.80
C PRO A 125 12.31 32.62 2.46
N GLN A 126 13.55 32.12 2.42
CA GLN A 126 14.36 32.05 1.20
C GLN A 126 13.82 30.99 0.23
N LEU A 127 13.35 29.85 0.76
CA LEU A 127 12.69 28.82 -0.02
C LEU A 127 11.38 29.32 -0.65
N ALA A 128 10.56 30.07 0.10
CA ALA A 128 9.32 30.66 -0.40
C ALA A 128 9.59 31.65 -1.54
N GLN A 129 10.63 32.48 -1.40
CA GLN A 129 11.08 33.39 -2.46
C GLN A 129 11.58 32.62 -3.70
N LEU A 130 12.37 31.57 -3.51
CA LEU A 130 12.88 30.74 -4.61
C LEU A 130 11.74 30.07 -5.40
N LEU A 131 10.71 29.60 -4.70
CA LEU A 131 9.54 28.94 -5.28
C LEU A 131 8.48 29.94 -5.78
N ASN A 132 8.70 31.25 -5.57
CA ASN A 132 7.75 32.32 -5.91
C ASN A 132 6.35 32.10 -5.32
N ILE A 133 6.30 31.69 -4.04
CA ILE A 133 5.07 31.48 -3.27
C ILE A 133 5.11 32.27 -1.97
N SER A 134 3.96 32.51 -1.36
CA SER A 134 3.91 33.11 -0.02
C SER A 134 4.45 32.13 1.02
N ILE A 135 4.98 32.67 2.13
CA ILE A 135 5.47 31.83 3.23
C ILE A 135 4.32 31.04 3.88
N GLU A 136 3.11 31.60 3.87
CA GLU A 136 1.88 30.95 4.37
C GLU A 136 1.51 29.74 3.51
N GLU A 137 1.58 29.87 2.17
CA GLU A 137 1.33 28.78 1.23
C GLU A 137 2.40 27.69 1.35
N LEU A 138 3.67 28.08 1.52
CA LEU A 138 4.75 27.15 1.81
C LEU A 138 4.43 26.37 3.09
N GLN A 139 4.16 27.05 4.22
CA GLN A 139 3.85 26.41 5.50
C GLN A 139 2.67 25.45 5.43
N LYS A 140 1.59 25.83 4.73
CA LYS A 140 0.43 24.98 4.52
C LYS A 140 0.83 23.68 3.81
N ARG A 141 1.64 23.77 2.76
CA ARG A 141 2.14 22.61 2.01
C ARG A 141 3.08 21.75 2.83
N LEU A 142 3.97 22.33 3.64
CA LEU A 142 4.84 21.57 4.53
C LEU A 142 4.03 20.75 5.54
N LEU A 143 2.99 21.35 6.12
CA LEU A 143 2.10 20.70 7.08
C LEU A 143 1.27 19.58 6.44
N GLU A 144 0.82 19.77 5.20
CA GLU A 144 0.18 18.72 4.41
C GLU A 144 1.15 17.58 4.09
N LEU A 145 2.37 17.88 3.66
CA LEU A 145 3.40 16.88 3.37
C LEU A 145 3.86 16.10 4.61
N GLU A 146 3.90 16.76 5.78
CA GLU A 146 4.09 16.10 7.07
C GLU A 146 2.92 15.18 7.42
N ARG A 147 1.67 15.64 7.23
CA ARG A 147 0.46 14.81 7.45
C ARG A 147 0.45 13.57 6.54
N LEU A 148 1.01 13.68 5.35
CA LEU A 148 1.15 12.58 4.39
C LEU A 148 2.33 11.65 4.70
N GLY A 149 3.11 11.95 5.75
CA GLY A 149 4.26 11.16 6.16
C GLY A 149 5.47 11.26 5.25
N LEU A 150 5.52 12.26 4.36
CA LEU A 150 6.65 12.50 3.46
C LEU A 150 7.76 13.31 4.15
N LEU A 151 7.39 14.11 5.14
CA LEU A 151 8.28 14.93 5.94
C LEU A 151 8.17 14.58 7.41
N SER A 152 9.27 14.79 8.14
CA SER A 152 9.31 14.77 9.59
C SER A 152 9.84 16.11 10.08
N ALA A 153 9.03 16.81 10.87
CA ALA A 153 9.46 18.03 11.54
C ALA A 153 10.12 17.68 12.87
N THR A 154 11.27 18.30 13.10
CA THR A 154 11.86 18.49 14.43
C THR A 154 11.69 19.96 14.82
N ASP A 155 12.08 20.34 16.04
CA ASP A 155 11.92 21.72 16.51
C ASP A 155 12.58 22.74 15.57
N THR A 156 13.76 22.41 15.04
CA THR A 156 14.63 23.32 14.26
C THR A 156 14.76 22.94 12.79
N HIS A 157 14.53 21.67 12.43
CA HIS A 157 14.74 21.17 11.07
C HIS A 157 13.52 20.41 10.55
N MET A 158 13.40 20.33 9.24
CA MET A 158 12.43 19.49 8.56
C MET A 158 13.15 18.63 7.52
N VAL A 159 12.97 17.33 7.62
CA VAL A 159 13.69 16.33 6.81
C VAL A 159 12.71 15.39 6.14
N CYS A 160 13.09 14.87 4.97
CA CYS A 160 12.31 13.85 4.28
C CYS A 160 12.30 12.56 5.11
N ALA A 161 11.12 12.11 5.52
CA ALA A 161 10.94 10.93 6.38
C ALA A 161 11.28 9.62 5.65
N SER A 162 11.22 9.63 4.32
CA SER A 162 11.54 8.50 3.45
C SER A 162 12.89 8.72 2.76
N SER A 163 13.85 7.83 3.04
CA SER A 163 15.14 7.70 2.33
C SER A 163 15.00 7.17 0.89
N SER A 164 13.78 7.08 0.36
CA SER A 164 13.47 6.49 -0.95
C SER A 164 13.14 7.53 -2.03
N ILE A 165 13.19 8.83 -1.71
CA ILE A 165 13.15 9.89 -2.72
C ILE A 165 14.56 9.98 -3.32
N SER A 166 14.67 9.86 -4.63
CA SER A 166 15.94 9.96 -5.35
C SER A 166 15.82 11.03 -6.42
N ASN A 167 16.61 12.10 -6.28
CA ASN A 167 16.73 13.15 -7.28
C ASN A 167 18.12 13.07 -7.94
N MET A 168 18.20 13.46 -9.22
CA MET A 168 19.45 13.55 -9.95
C MET A 168 19.36 14.71 -10.94
N THR A 169 20.21 15.72 -10.78
CA THR A 169 20.34 16.83 -11.74
C THR A 169 21.56 16.55 -12.61
N LEU A 170 21.36 16.47 -13.91
CA LEU A 170 22.41 16.13 -14.87
C LEU A 170 22.30 16.98 -16.14
N PRO A 171 23.43 17.39 -16.74
CA PRO A 171 23.42 18.04 -18.05
C PRO A 171 22.92 17.05 -19.09
N LEU A 172 21.90 17.44 -19.85
CA LEU A 172 21.28 16.62 -20.89
C LEU A 172 21.20 17.40 -22.20
N ASN A 173 21.80 16.86 -23.26
CA ASN A 173 21.62 17.41 -24.60
C ASN A 173 20.17 17.15 -25.06
N PRO A 174 19.47 18.14 -25.65
CA PRO A 174 18.09 17.95 -26.11
C PRO A 174 17.92 16.81 -27.11
N GLU A 175 18.94 16.52 -27.92
CA GLU A 175 18.96 15.44 -28.90
C GLU A 175 18.88 14.04 -28.26
N ASP A 176 19.32 13.91 -27.00
CA ASP A 176 19.28 12.65 -26.25
C ASP A 176 17.95 12.45 -25.48
N LEU A 177 17.04 13.44 -25.47
CA LEU A 177 15.72 13.31 -24.83
C LEU A 177 14.91 12.10 -25.29
N PRO A 178 14.87 11.73 -26.59
CA PRO A 178 14.18 10.52 -27.03
C PRO A 178 14.75 9.25 -26.38
N ARG A 179 16.09 9.15 -26.27
CA ARG A 179 16.76 8.01 -25.62
C ARG A 179 16.44 7.95 -24.14
N VAL A 180 16.46 9.09 -23.44
CA VAL A 180 16.08 9.17 -22.02
C VAL A 180 14.63 8.70 -21.82
N ARG A 181 13.70 9.14 -22.69
CA ARG A 181 12.30 8.68 -22.64
C ARG A 181 12.18 7.17 -22.82
N ASP A 182 12.97 6.58 -23.71
CA ASP A 182 12.96 5.12 -23.92
C ASP A 182 13.53 4.35 -22.73
N ILE A 183 14.58 4.87 -22.08
CA ILE A 183 15.11 4.33 -20.83
C ILE A 183 14.02 4.34 -19.74
N LEU A 184 13.35 5.47 -19.54
CA LEU A 184 12.27 5.60 -18.56
C LEU A 184 11.09 4.65 -18.87
N LYS A 185 10.68 4.52 -20.13
CA LYS A 185 9.66 3.56 -20.55
C LYS A 185 10.07 2.12 -20.24
N ASN A 186 11.32 1.76 -20.51
CA ASN A 186 11.85 0.42 -20.26
C ASN A 186 11.98 0.14 -18.76
N ALA A 187 12.41 1.12 -17.96
CA ALA A 187 12.40 1.03 -16.50
C ALA A 187 10.99 0.76 -15.97
N ARG A 188 9.98 1.51 -16.44
CA ARG A 188 8.57 1.28 -16.09
C ARG A 188 8.11 -0.14 -16.43
N LYS A 189 8.44 -0.65 -17.63
CA LYS A 189 8.09 -2.02 -18.03
C LYS A 189 8.73 -3.05 -17.09
N ARG A 190 10.01 -2.89 -16.74
CA ARG A 190 10.72 -3.79 -15.82
C ARG A 190 10.11 -3.78 -14.42
N ILE A 191 9.75 -2.60 -13.89
CA ILE A 191 9.07 -2.45 -12.60
C ILE A 191 7.73 -3.18 -12.61
N ASN A 192 6.91 -3.01 -13.67
CA ASN A 192 5.63 -3.72 -13.80
C ASN A 192 5.80 -5.25 -13.81
N VAL A 193 6.85 -5.77 -14.44
CA VAL A 193 7.15 -7.21 -14.41
C VAL A 193 7.46 -7.67 -12.97
N LEU A 194 8.21 -6.89 -12.19
CA LEU A 194 8.53 -7.23 -10.80
C LEU A 194 7.29 -7.22 -9.89
N THR A 195 6.42 -6.21 -10.01
CA THR A 195 5.20 -6.10 -9.19
C THR A 195 4.14 -7.15 -9.56
N SER A 196 4.14 -7.63 -10.80
CA SER A 196 3.24 -8.69 -11.26
C SER A 196 3.62 -10.09 -10.74
N ARG A 197 4.88 -10.33 -10.36
CA ARG A 197 5.39 -11.66 -9.93
C ARG A 197 5.26 -11.97 -8.43
N SER A 198 5.03 -10.97 -7.58
CA SER A 198 4.94 -11.15 -6.12
C SER A 198 3.59 -11.76 -5.67
N LYS A 199 3.64 -12.81 -4.84
CA LYS A 199 2.49 -13.48 -4.20
C LYS A 199 2.29 -13.08 -2.71
N GLY A 200 2.94 -12.00 -2.25
CA GLY A 200 2.79 -11.47 -0.88
C GLY A 200 1.79 -10.33 -0.77
N ASP A 201 1.61 -9.81 0.45
CA ASP A 201 0.84 -8.59 0.73
C ASP A 201 1.37 -7.43 -0.12
N LYS A 202 0.52 -6.91 -1.01
CA LYS A 202 0.88 -5.82 -1.91
C LYS A 202 0.44 -4.50 -1.30
N VAL A 203 1.42 -3.69 -0.91
CA VAL A 203 1.21 -2.27 -0.63
C VAL A 203 1.26 -1.52 -1.96
N LEU A 204 0.29 -0.64 -2.19
CA LEU A 204 0.24 0.17 -3.41
C LEU A 204 1.24 1.32 -3.26
N PHE A 205 2.25 1.35 -4.13
CA PHE A 205 3.21 2.46 -4.21
C PHE A 205 2.97 3.24 -5.49
N ASN A 206 2.91 4.56 -5.38
CA ASN A 206 2.96 5.46 -6.53
C ASN A 206 4.42 5.84 -6.80
N ILE A 207 4.92 5.53 -8.01
CA ILE A 207 6.31 5.82 -8.40
C ILE A 207 6.27 6.88 -9.50
N CYS A 208 6.75 8.07 -9.18
CA CYS A 208 6.82 9.20 -10.10
C CYS A 208 8.25 9.36 -10.64
N THR A 209 8.40 9.45 -11.96
CA THR A 209 9.67 9.81 -12.62
C THR A 209 9.36 10.85 -13.69
N ALA A 210 10.04 12.00 -13.63
CA ALA A 210 9.81 13.10 -14.54
C ALA A 210 11.15 13.76 -14.90
N ALA A 211 11.25 14.26 -16.13
CA ALA A 211 12.38 15.04 -16.61
C ALA A 211 11.85 16.39 -17.06
N PHE A 212 12.33 17.45 -16.41
CA PHE A 212 11.99 18.83 -16.73
C PHE A 212 13.26 19.58 -17.12
N PRO A 213 13.21 20.49 -18.10
CA PRO A 213 14.24 21.50 -18.22
C PRO A 213 14.22 22.35 -16.93
N VAL A 214 15.40 22.56 -16.35
CA VAL A 214 15.62 23.42 -15.18
C VAL A 214 16.19 24.74 -15.65
#